data_AF-A0A182PW17-F1
#
_entry.id   AF-A0A182PW17-F1
#
_cell.length_a   1.000
_cell.length_b   1.000
_cell.length_c   1.000
_cell.angle_alpha   90.00
_cell.angle_beta   90.00
_cell.angle_gamma   90.00
#
_symmetry.space_group_name_H-M   'P 1'
#
loop_
_entity.id
_entity.type
_entity.pdbx_description
1 polymer ?
#
loop_
_entity_poly.entity_id
_entity_poly.type
_entity_poly.pdbx_seq_one_letter_code
_entity_poly.pdbx_strand_id
1 'polypeptide(L)'
;RPQPSVKWLINGILVDEQYEHNSGDVIENRLLWPAIQRSDLNSIFTCQATNTLLVEPKESSFVLDLHLKPLSVKIMNPQTPLVADRRYEISCESVGSRPNAIITWYKGKRQLRRAKEEILNNTTRSELSFVPTTEDDGKQITCRAENPNVTGLFLETSWKIEVVCE
;
A
#
# COMPACT_ATOMS: atom_id res chain seq x y z
N ARG A 1 25.28 31.13 -29.61
CA ARG A 1 24.32 30.02 -29.40
C ARG A 1 23.66 30.28 -28.06
N PRO A 2 22.32 30.32 -27.95
CA PRO A 2 21.68 30.53 -26.67
C PRO A 2 21.96 29.34 -25.74
N GLN A 3 22.01 29.62 -24.45
CA GLN A 3 22.29 28.63 -23.42
C GLN A 3 20.99 27.87 -23.13
N PRO A 4 21.01 26.52 -23.12
CA PRO A 4 19.82 25.76 -22.78
C PRO A 4 19.45 25.91 -21.30
N SER A 5 18.21 25.59 -20.97
CA SER A 5 17.71 25.46 -19.60
C SER A 5 17.05 24.09 -19.44
N VAL A 6 17.13 23.54 -18.22
CA VAL A 6 16.53 22.24 -17.87
C VAL A 6 15.66 22.43 -16.63
N LYS A 7 14.42 21.97 -16.70
CA LYS A 7 13.45 22.05 -15.61
C LYS A 7 12.67 20.76 -15.46
N TRP A 8 12.07 20.59 -14.29
CA TRP A 8 11.15 19.51 -13.98
C TRP A 8 9.71 19.99 -13.88
N LEU A 9 8.83 19.21 -14.48
CA LEU A 9 7.39 19.37 -14.41
C LEU A 9 6.79 18.10 -13.80
N ILE A 10 5.86 18.25 -12.87
CA ILE A 10 5.02 17.15 -12.35
C ILE A 10 3.59 17.42 -12.77
N ASN A 11 2.99 16.50 -13.52
CA ASN A 11 1.64 16.66 -14.09
C ASN A 11 1.50 17.97 -14.90
N GLY A 12 2.57 18.37 -15.59
CA GLY A 12 2.64 19.62 -16.37
C GLY A 12 2.90 20.89 -15.55
N ILE A 13 2.96 20.81 -14.22
CA ILE A 13 3.23 21.95 -13.33
C ILE A 13 4.71 22.03 -13.06
N LEU A 14 5.31 23.21 -13.23
CA LEU A 14 6.72 23.46 -12.92
C LEU A 14 6.97 23.27 -11.41
N VAL A 15 7.90 22.38 -11.07
CA VAL A 15 8.27 22.10 -9.67
C VAL A 15 9.72 22.44 -9.34
N ASP A 16 10.59 22.44 -10.35
CA ASP A 16 11.98 22.81 -10.17
C ASP A 16 12.56 23.32 -11.49
N GLU A 17 13.27 24.44 -11.43
CA GLU A 17 13.98 25.07 -12.55
C GLU A 17 15.44 25.38 -12.20
N GLN A 18 15.93 24.90 -11.05
CA GLN A 18 17.31 25.09 -10.62
C GLN A 18 18.22 24.09 -11.34
N TYR A 19 18.92 24.56 -12.37
CA TYR A 19 19.89 23.76 -13.11
C TYR A 19 21.32 24.21 -12.81
N GLU A 20 22.25 23.26 -12.86
CA GLU A 20 23.66 23.48 -12.65
C GLU A 20 24.45 23.31 -13.94
N HIS A 21 25.56 24.04 -14.01
CA HIS A 21 26.56 23.90 -15.05
C HIS A 21 27.70 23.04 -14.51
N ASN A 22 27.76 21.80 -14.96
CA ASN A 22 28.88 20.93 -14.63
C ASN A 22 30.10 21.27 -15.50
N SER A 23 31.30 20.82 -15.10
CA SER A 23 32.53 21.00 -15.88
C SER A 23 32.36 20.51 -17.33
N GLY A 24 32.20 21.44 -18.27
CA GLY A 24 31.93 21.18 -19.70
C GLY A 24 30.74 21.98 -20.25
N ASP A 25 30.25 21.59 -21.44
CA ASP A 25 29.04 22.14 -22.12
C ASP A 25 27.73 21.43 -21.68
N VAL A 26 27.70 20.87 -20.47
CA VAL A 26 26.56 20.07 -19.97
C VAL A 26 25.77 20.85 -18.92
N ILE A 27 24.45 20.92 -19.14
CA ILE A 27 23.49 21.51 -18.21
C ILE A 27 22.65 20.38 -17.61
N GLU A 28 22.56 20.34 -16.28
CA GLU A 28 21.88 19.28 -15.55
C GLU A 28 20.92 19.86 -14.52
N ASN A 29 19.75 19.25 -14.38
CA ASN A 29 18.84 19.49 -13.26
C ASN A 29 18.50 18.14 -12.60
N ARG A 30 18.88 17.97 -11.33
CA ARG A 30 18.61 16.77 -10.54
C ARG A 30 17.47 17.01 -9.55
N LEU A 31 16.30 16.47 -9.86
CA LEU A 31 15.15 16.53 -8.96
C LEU A 31 15.30 15.55 -7.79
N LEU A 32 15.25 16.08 -6.57
CA LEU A 32 15.12 15.29 -5.34
C LEU A 32 13.69 15.37 -4.82
N TRP A 33 13.01 14.22 -4.73
CA TRP A 33 11.65 14.12 -4.20
C TRP A 33 11.61 13.20 -2.96
N PRO A 34 12.03 13.70 -1.78
CA PRO A 34 12.40 12.85 -0.64
C PRO A 34 11.23 12.17 0.07
N ALA A 35 10.00 12.70 -0.05
CA ALA A 35 8.83 12.18 0.65
C ALA A 35 7.73 11.82 -0.35
N ILE A 36 7.84 10.64 -0.95
CA ILE A 36 6.82 10.08 -1.84
C ILE A 36 5.53 9.86 -1.07
N GLN A 37 4.44 10.46 -1.54
CA GLN A 37 3.10 10.33 -0.98
C GLN A 37 2.22 9.44 -1.84
N ARG A 38 1.12 8.95 -1.26
CA ARG A 38 0.10 8.19 -2.00
C ARG A 38 -0.52 8.97 -3.15
N SER A 39 -0.64 10.28 -3.00
CA SER A 39 -1.14 11.20 -4.03
C SER A 39 -0.21 11.28 -5.24
N ASP A 40 1.06 10.90 -5.09
CA ASP A 40 2.03 10.93 -6.18
C ASP A 40 1.87 9.73 -7.12
N LEU A 41 1.00 8.78 -6.76
CA LEU A 41 0.69 7.64 -7.58
C LEU A 41 0.11 8.06 -8.92
N ASN A 42 0.68 7.50 -9.99
CA ASN A 42 0.40 7.85 -11.39
C ASN A 42 0.78 9.29 -11.78
N SER A 43 1.49 10.04 -10.93
CA SER A 43 2.04 11.35 -11.33
C SER A 43 3.05 11.19 -12.46
N ILE A 44 3.00 12.12 -13.41
CA ILE A 44 3.87 12.17 -14.58
C ILE A 44 5.01 13.15 -14.31
N PHE A 45 6.21 12.61 -14.13
CA PHE A 45 7.44 13.39 -13.97
C PHE A 45 8.03 13.62 -15.35
N THR A 46 8.27 14.89 -15.70
CA THR A 46 8.79 15.29 -17.01
C THR A 46 10.01 16.17 -16.83
N CYS A 47 11.13 15.76 -17.40
CA CYS A 47 12.30 16.61 -17.58
C CYS A 47 12.18 17.31 -18.93
N GLN A 48 12.19 18.65 -18.91
CA GLN A 48 12.07 19.48 -20.11
C GLN A 48 13.33 20.31 -20.31
N ALA A 49 13.95 20.18 -21.49
CA ALA A 49 15.09 20.96 -21.92
C ALA A 49 14.70 21.95 -23.02
N THR A 50 14.99 23.24 -22.82
CA THR A 50 14.66 24.32 -23.77
C THR A 50 15.92 25.04 -24.19
N ASN A 51 16.06 25.39 -25.47
CA ASN A 51 17.20 26.15 -26.00
C ASN A 51 16.80 27.56 -26.45
N THR A 52 15.68 27.68 -27.14
CA THR A 52 15.11 28.96 -27.60
C THR A 52 13.60 28.91 -27.56
N LEU A 53 12.95 30.08 -27.49
CA LEU A 53 11.50 30.20 -27.61
C LEU A 53 10.95 29.86 -29.02
N LEU A 54 11.82 29.68 -30.01
CA LEU A 54 11.47 29.41 -31.41
C LEU A 54 11.37 27.91 -31.74
N VAL A 55 11.83 27.04 -30.84
CA VAL A 55 11.88 25.59 -31.04
C VAL A 55 11.19 24.93 -29.86
N GLU A 56 10.38 23.91 -30.15
CA GLU A 56 9.72 23.14 -29.11
C GLU A 56 10.75 22.52 -28.13
N PRO A 57 10.45 22.54 -26.83
CA PRO A 57 11.31 21.89 -25.84
C PRO A 57 11.44 20.40 -26.10
N LYS A 58 12.60 19.83 -25.77
CA LYS A 58 12.78 18.38 -25.74
C LYS A 58 12.37 17.85 -24.37
N GLU A 59 11.53 16.82 -24.35
CA GLU A 59 11.00 16.25 -23.12
C GLU A 59 11.30 14.76 -22.98
N SER A 60 11.42 14.30 -21.73
CA SER A 60 11.42 12.89 -21.35
C SER A 60 10.59 12.73 -20.09
N SER A 61 9.67 11.76 -20.10
CA SER A 61 8.71 11.58 -19.01
C SER A 61 8.64 10.14 -18.52
N PHE A 62 8.27 9.97 -17.24
CA PHE A 62 7.91 8.68 -16.66
C PHE A 62 6.71 8.82 -15.73
N VAL A 63 5.98 7.72 -15.56
CA VAL A 63 4.84 7.63 -14.65
C VAL A 63 5.29 6.96 -13.35
N LEU A 64 5.02 7.60 -12.22
CA LEU A 64 5.35 7.04 -10.92
C LEU A 64 4.34 5.96 -10.50
N ASP A 65 4.78 4.71 -10.45
CA ASP A 65 4.01 3.60 -9.89
C ASP A 65 4.48 3.29 -8.46
N LEU A 66 3.53 3.04 -7.55
CA LEU A 66 3.81 2.90 -6.12
C LEU A 66 3.26 1.59 -5.55
N HIS A 67 4.08 0.95 -4.72
CA HIS A 67 3.63 -0.10 -3.81
C HIS A 67 3.24 0.49 -2.45
N LEU A 68 2.00 0.25 -2.02
CA LEU A 68 1.40 0.90 -0.87
C LEU A 68 0.86 -0.12 0.13
N LYS A 69 1.21 0.04 1.41
CA LYS A 69 0.62 -0.76 2.50
C LYS A 69 -0.92 -0.64 2.55
N PRO A 70 -1.66 -1.51 3.24
CA PRO A 70 -3.08 -1.26 3.52
C PRO A 70 -3.31 0.07 4.26
N LEU A 71 -4.42 0.75 3.97
CA LEU A 71 -4.88 1.91 4.73
C LEU A 71 -5.69 1.50 5.96
N SER A 72 -6.48 0.44 5.84
CA SER A 72 -7.30 -0.08 6.93
C SER A 72 -7.42 -1.60 6.84
N VAL A 73 -7.61 -2.21 8.00
CA VAL A 73 -7.89 -3.63 8.18
C VAL A 73 -8.92 -3.75 9.30
N LYS A 74 -10.04 -4.45 9.05
CA LYS A 74 -11.14 -4.60 10.01
C LYS A 74 -11.66 -6.03 10.02
N ILE A 75 -11.84 -6.59 11.23
CA ILE A 75 -12.59 -7.83 11.42
C ILE A 75 -14.07 -7.48 11.52
N MET A 76 -14.89 -8.17 10.73
CA MET A 76 -16.33 -7.99 10.61
C MET A 76 -17.05 -9.12 11.35
N ASN A 77 -18.14 -8.77 12.03
CA ASN A 77 -18.97 -9.66 12.83
C ASN A 77 -18.22 -10.46 13.93
N PRO A 78 -17.33 -9.85 14.73
CA PRO A 78 -16.76 -10.54 15.89
C PRO A 78 -17.88 -10.89 16.90
N GLN A 79 -17.82 -12.07 17.52
CA GLN A 79 -18.87 -12.58 18.43
C GLN A 79 -18.30 -12.95 19.79
N THR A 80 -18.75 -12.33 20.87
CA THR A 80 -18.27 -12.63 22.23
C THR A 80 -19.48 -12.78 23.18
N PRO A 81 -19.59 -13.85 23.99
CA PRO A 81 -18.70 -15.00 24.06
C PRO A 81 -18.89 -15.99 22.90
N LEU A 82 -17.90 -16.84 22.69
CA LEU A 82 -17.95 -18.02 21.83
C LEU A 82 -18.24 -19.27 22.67
N VAL A 83 -18.90 -20.26 22.08
CA VAL A 83 -19.13 -21.58 22.68
C VAL A 83 -18.08 -22.53 22.13
N ALA A 84 -17.44 -23.29 23.02
CA ALA A 84 -16.44 -24.30 22.63
C ALA A 84 -17.04 -25.32 21.65
N ASP A 85 -16.22 -25.82 20.73
CA ASP A 85 -16.54 -26.85 19.73
C ASP A 85 -17.64 -26.47 18.70
N ARG A 86 -18.19 -25.26 18.79
CA ARG A 86 -19.10 -24.69 17.79
C ARG A 86 -18.33 -24.02 16.64
N ARG A 87 -18.85 -24.15 15.42
CA ARG A 87 -18.27 -23.48 14.24
C ARG A 87 -18.71 -22.03 14.13
N TYR A 88 -17.75 -21.15 13.84
CA TYR A 88 -17.95 -19.72 13.62
C TYR A 88 -17.38 -19.29 12.27
N GLU A 89 -18.02 -18.29 11.68
CA GLU A 89 -17.61 -17.64 10.44
C GLU A 89 -17.53 -16.14 10.65
N ILE A 90 -16.35 -15.59 10.38
CA ILE A 90 -16.09 -14.14 10.43
C ILE A 90 -15.37 -13.73 9.15
N SER A 91 -15.38 -12.45 8.82
CA SER A 91 -14.61 -11.94 7.68
C SER A 91 -13.68 -10.82 8.09
N CYS A 92 -12.63 -10.59 7.31
CA CYS A 92 -11.75 -9.44 7.45
C CYS A 92 -11.70 -8.69 6.13
N GLU A 93 -11.74 -7.36 6.20
CA GLU A 93 -11.64 -6.48 5.05
C GLU A 93 -10.40 -5.60 5.17
N SER A 94 -9.60 -5.59 4.11
CA SER A 94 -8.43 -4.72 3.94
C SER A 94 -8.62 -3.79 2.76
N VAL A 95 -8.39 -2.48 2.94
CA VAL A 95 -8.61 -1.46 1.91
C VAL A 95 -7.33 -0.68 1.63
N GLY A 96 -7.09 -0.35 0.36
CA GLY A 96 -6.12 0.67 -0.04
C GLY A 96 -4.67 0.19 -0.12
N SER A 97 -4.44 -1.12 -0.14
CA SER A 97 -3.15 -1.69 -0.54
C SER A 97 -2.99 -1.62 -2.05
N ARG A 98 -1.76 -1.37 -2.53
CA ARG A 98 -1.41 -1.48 -3.96
C ARG A 98 -0.11 -2.27 -4.13
N PRO A 99 -0.13 -3.44 -4.79
CA PRO A 99 -1.33 -4.19 -5.20
C PRO A 99 -2.16 -4.64 -3.99
N ASN A 100 -3.31 -5.28 -4.25
CA ASN A 100 -4.19 -5.83 -3.23
C ASN A 100 -3.41 -6.68 -2.21
N ALA A 101 -3.79 -6.54 -0.94
CA ALA A 101 -3.07 -7.18 0.16
C ALA A 101 -3.38 -8.68 0.22
N ILE A 102 -2.45 -9.47 0.76
CA ILE A 102 -2.70 -10.86 1.15
C ILE A 102 -3.14 -10.88 2.61
N ILE A 103 -4.24 -11.55 2.93
CA ILE A 103 -4.76 -11.62 4.30
C ILE A 103 -4.35 -12.93 4.96
N THR A 104 -3.70 -12.82 6.11
CA THR A 104 -3.34 -13.97 6.94
C THR A 104 -4.02 -13.89 8.30
N TRP A 105 -4.64 -14.99 8.70
CA TRP A 105 -5.30 -15.12 9.99
C TRP A 105 -4.41 -15.83 11.01
N TYR A 106 -4.46 -15.36 12.25
CA TYR A 106 -3.76 -15.98 13.39
C TYR A 106 -4.72 -16.18 14.56
N LYS A 107 -4.54 -17.29 15.30
CA LYS A 107 -5.13 -17.53 16.62
C LYS A 107 -3.99 -17.60 17.63
N GLY A 108 -3.83 -16.55 18.44
CA GLY A 108 -2.61 -16.33 19.21
C GLY A 108 -1.40 -16.26 18.28
N LYS A 109 -0.43 -17.17 18.47
CA LYS A 109 0.77 -17.25 17.61
C LYS A 109 0.61 -18.20 16.41
N ARG A 110 -0.51 -18.94 16.33
CA ARG A 110 -0.70 -19.97 15.32
C ARG A 110 -1.41 -19.40 14.10
N GLN A 111 -0.78 -19.48 12.93
CA GLN A 111 -1.42 -19.16 11.67
C GLN A 111 -2.54 -20.15 11.32
N LEU A 112 -3.66 -19.64 10.84
CA LEU A 112 -4.81 -20.40 10.37
C LEU A 112 -4.76 -20.54 8.85
N ARG A 113 -5.11 -21.72 8.32
CA ARG A 113 -4.96 -22.06 6.89
C ARG A 113 -6.27 -22.09 6.10
N ARG A 114 -7.43 -22.08 6.77
CA ARG A 114 -8.74 -22.19 6.14
C ARG A 114 -9.37 -20.82 6.03
N ALA A 115 -9.05 -20.11 4.95
CA ALA A 115 -9.71 -18.87 4.61
C ALA A 115 -10.02 -18.82 3.11
N LYS A 116 -11.13 -18.21 2.74
CA LYS A 116 -11.48 -17.91 1.35
C LYS A 116 -11.24 -16.43 1.12
N GLU A 117 -10.52 -16.09 0.06
CA GLU A 117 -10.23 -14.69 -0.28
C GLU A 117 -10.96 -14.26 -1.55
N GLU A 118 -11.45 -13.03 -1.53
CA GLU A 118 -12.09 -12.36 -2.64
C GLU A 118 -11.54 -10.95 -2.77
N ILE A 119 -11.23 -10.55 -4.00
CA ILE A 119 -10.71 -9.22 -4.33
C ILE A 119 -11.79 -8.44 -5.07
N LEU A 120 -12.13 -7.26 -4.54
CA LEU A 120 -13.05 -6.33 -5.17
C LEU A 120 -12.41 -4.94 -5.21
N ASN A 121 -12.02 -4.49 -6.40
CA ASN A 121 -11.33 -3.21 -6.61
C ASN A 121 -10.08 -3.07 -5.72
N ASN A 122 -10.05 -2.06 -4.84
CA ASN A 122 -8.96 -1.79 -3.90
C ASN A 122 -9.17 -2.46 -2.52
N THR A 123 -10.13 -3.38 -2.42
CA THR A 123 -10.51 -4.07 -1.20
C THR A 123 -10.24 -5.56 -1.34
N THR A 124 -9.61 -6.15 -0.32
CA THR A 124 -9.44 -7.60 -0.19
C THR A 124 -10.27 -8.06 0.99
N ARG A 125 -11.13 -9.05 0.77
CA ARG A 125 -11.95 -9.66 1.81
C ARG A 125 -11.54 -11.11 2.02
N SER A 126 -11.38 -11.52 3.27
CA SER A 126 -11.01 -12.88 3.64
C SER A 126 -12.02 -13.42 4.64
N GLU A 127 -12.62 -14.56 4.36
CA GLU A 127 -13.57 -15.26 5.23
C GLU A 127 -12.86 -16.38 5.98
N LEU A 128 -12.92 -16.36 7.31
CA LEU A 128 -12.35 -17.37 8.20
C LEU A 128 -13.46 -18.20 8.83
N SER A 129 -13.38 -19.52 8.64
CA SER A 129 -14.17 -20.50 9.38
C SER A 129 -13.29 -21.21 10.41
N PHE A 130 -13.68 -21.15 11.69
CA PHE A 130 -12.91 -21.76 12.78
C PHE A 130 -13.81 -22.35 13.87
N VAL A 131 -13.22 -23.22 14.68
CA VAL A 131 -13.84 -23.83 15.86
C VAL A 131 -12.92 -23.51 17.05
N PRO A 132 -13.38 -22.75 18.05
CA PRO A 132 -12.63 -22.48 19.27
C PRO A 132 -12.75 -23.64 20.25
N THR A 133 -11.71 -23.87 21.03
CA THR A 133 -11.72 -24.78 22.20
C THR A 133 -11.61 -23.95 23.47
N THR A 134 -11.92 -24.54 24.64
CA THR A 134 -11.74 -23.86 25.94
C THR A 134 -10.30 -23.39 26.18
N GLU A 135 -9.31 -24.10 25.66
CA GLU A 135 -7.89 -23.67 25.67
C GLU A 135 -7.62 -22.38 24.88
N ASP A 136 -8.55 -21.93 24.06
CA ASP A 136 -8.43 -20.70 23.29
C ASP A 136 -8.99 -19.46 24.02
N ASP A 137 -9.59 -19.64 25.19
CA ASP A 137 -10.09 -18.54 25.99
C ASP A 137 -9.00 -17.47 26.23
N GLY A 138 -9.37 -16.22 26.02
CA GLY A 138 -8.48 -15.07 26.15
C GLY A 138 -7.42 -14.92 25.05
N LYS A 139 -7.32 -15.83 24.08
CA LYS A 139 -6.45 -15.65 22.89
C LYS A 139 -7.01 -14.56 21.97
N GLN A 140 -6.18 -14.12 21.03
CA GLN A 140 -6.59 -13.16 20.00
C GLN A 140 -6.76 -13.87 18.66
N ILE A 141 -7.82 -13.52 17.94
CA ILE A 141 -7.91 -13.74 16.51
C ILE A 141 -7.39 -12.47 15.82
N THR A 142 -6.31 -12.61 15.07
CA THR A 142 -5.67 -11.50 14.37
C THR A 142 -5.83 -11.68 12.87
N CYS A 143 -6.34 -10.65 12.20
CA CYS A 143 -6.28 -10.53 10.76
C CYS A 143 -5.14 -9.57 10.41
N ARG A 144 -4.15 -10.07 9.66
CA ARG A 144 -3.04 -9.29 9.12
C ARG A 144 -3.19 -9.19 7.61
N ALA A 145 -3.13 -7.98 7.07
CA ALA A 145 -3.09 -7.75 5.63
C ALA A 145 -1.72 -7.19 5.25
N GLU A 146 -1.03 -7.83 4.32
CA GLU A 146 0.33 -7.48 3.91
C GLU A 146 0.39 -7.17 2.40
N ASN A 147 1.16 -6.14 2.04
CA ASN A 147 1.45 -5.86 0.64
C ASN A 147 2.40 -6.93 0.07
N PRO A 148 2.05 -7.63 -1.02
CA PRO A 148 2.85 -8.74 -1.51
C PRO A 148 4.19 -8.32 -2.13
N ASN A 149 4.33 -7.07 -2.54
CA ASN A 149 5.52 -6.58 -3.22
C ASN A 149 6.50 -5.86 -2.27
N VAL A 150 6.13 -5.66 -1.00
CA VAL A 150 6.97 -4.99 -0.02
C VAL A 150 6.82 -5.65 1.34
N THR A 151 7.81 -6.47 1.71
CA THR A 151 7.87 -7.14 3.00
C THR A 151 7.82 -6.14 4.15
N GLY A 152 6.99 -6.42 5.16
CA GLY A 152 6.88 -5.59 6.36
C GLY A 152 5.93 -4.40 6.20
N LEU A 153 5.37 -4.17 5.01
CA LEU A 153 4.26 -3.22 4.81
C LEU A 153 2.92 -3.91 5.03
N PHE A 154 2.62 -4.17 6.30
CA PHE A 154 1.35 -4.76 6.73
C PHE A 154 0.59 -3.85 7.70
N LEU A 155 -0.70 -4.15 7.84
CA LEU A 155 -1.53 -3.65 8.93
C LEU A 155 -2.29 -4.84 9.51
N GLU A 156 -2.59 -4.81 10.80
CA GLU A 156 -3.33 -5.88 11.46
C GLU A 156 -4.35 -5.34 12.45
N THR A 157 -5.37 -6.14 12.68
CA THR A 157 -6.37 -5.90 13.72
C THR A 157 -6.62 -7.20 14.47
N SER A 158 -6.87 -7.09 15.76
CA SER A 158 -7.03 -8.24 16.64
C SER A 158 -8.32 -8.12 17.43
N TRP A 159 -8.95 -9.26 17.63
CA TRP A 159 -10.13 -9.42 18.47
C TRP A 159 -9.84 -10.50 19.52
N LYS A 160 -9.93 -10.16 20.81
CA LYS A 160 -9.75 -11.10 21.91
C LYS A 160 -11.03 -11.92 22.07
N ILE A 161 -10.91 -13.24 22.05
CA ILE A 161 -12.05 -14.17 22.18
C ILE A 161 -12.24 -14.58 23.64
N GLU A 162 -13.50 -14.69 24.03
CA GLU A 162 -13.92 -15.31 25.30
C GLU A 162 -14.64 -16.61 24.94
N VAL A 163 -14.24 -17.73 25.51
CA VAL A 163 -14.76 -19.05 25.16
C VAL A 163 -15.36 -19.72 26.39
N VAL A 164 -16.65 -20.04 26.31
CA VAL A 164 -17.40 -20.73 27.35
C VAL A 164 -17.71 -22.17 26.94
N CYS A 165 -17.84 -23.06 27.92
CA CYS A 165 -18.42 -24.38 27.70
C CYS A 165 -19.92 -24.23 27.42
N GLU A 166 -20.49 -25.20 26.70
CA GLU A 166 -21.95 -25.35 26.55
C GLU A 166 -22.61 -25.80 27.86
#